data_AF-F5NUI3-F1
#
_entry.id   AF-F5NUI3-F1
#
_cell.length_a   1.000
_cell.length_b   1.000
_cell.length_c   1.000
_cell.angle_alpha   90.00
_cell.angle_beta   90.00
_cell.angle_gamma   90.00
#
_symmetry.space_group_name_H-M   'P 1'
#
loop_
_entity.id
_entity.type
_entity.pdbx_description
1 polymer ?
#
loop_
_entity_poly.entity_id
_entity_poly.type
_entity_poly.pdbx_seq_one_letter_code
_entity_poly.pdbx_strand_id
1 'polypeptide(L)'
;MGEDASQRKTEVAALRAGIELGLTLIDTAEMYADGGAEKVVGEALTGLREKVFLVSKVYPWNAGGQKAINACEASLRRLNTDYL
;
A
#
# COMPACT_ATOMS: atom_id res chain seq x y z
N MET A 1 -8.20 1.26 -7.83
CA MET A 1 -7.08 0.32 -7.72
C MET A 1 -7.42 -0.73 -6.67
N GLY A 2 -7.28 -2.02 -6.96
CA GLY A 2 -7.41 -3.10 -5.98
C GLY A 2 -8.83 -3.64 -5.72
N GLU A 3 -9.86 -3.08 -6.37
CA GLU A 3 -11.27 -3.51 -6.30
C GLU A 3 -11.58 -4.66 -7.27
N ASP A 4 -11.04 -4.59 -8.49
CA ASP A 4 -11.26 -5.57 -9.55
C ASP A 4 -10.03 -6.47 -9.72
N ALA A 5 -10.20 -7.76 -9.44
CA ALA A 5 -9.11 -8.74 -9.55
C ALA A 5 -8.55 -8.87 -10.97
N SER A 6 -9.35 -8.59 -12.01
CA SER A 6 -8.90 -8.65 -13.40
C SER A 6 -7.92 -7.53 -13.76
N GLN A 7 -7.99 -6.39 -13.07
CA GLN A 7 -7.12 -5.23 -13.29
C GLN A 7 -5.81 -5.28 -12.51
N ARG A 8 -5.69 -6.20 -11.53
CA ARG A 8 -4.53 -6.33 -10.61
C ARG A 8 -3.18 -6.21 -11.33
N LYS A 9 -2.97 -6.99 -12.40
CA LYS A 9 -1.70 -7.00 -13.14
C LYS A 9 -1.39 -5.65 -13.78
N THR A 10 -2.40 -4.99 -14.33
CA THR A 10 -2.26 -3.68 -14.97
C THR A 10 -1.94 -2.60 -13.93
N GLU A 11 -2.60 -2.65 -12.77
CA GLU A 11 -2.35 -1.71 -11.67
C GLU A 11 -0.93 -1.85 -11.11
N VAL A 12 -0.46 -3.09 -10.90
CA VAL A 12 0.92 -3.38 -10.48
C VAL A 12 1.93 -2.85 -11.50
N ALA A 13 1.69 -3.09 -12.78
CA ALA A 13 2.56 -2.63 -13.86
C ALA A 13 2.62 -1.09 -13.91
N ALA A 14 1.49 -0.41 -13.73
CA ALA A 14 1.43 1.05 -13.71
C ALA A 14 2.25 1.66 -12.56
N LEU A 15 2.17 1.09 -11.35
CA LEU A 15 3.00 1.52 -10.22
C LEU A 15 4.49 1.32 -10.51
N ARG A 16 4.87 0.15 -11.03
CA ARG A 16 6.27 -0.15 -11.37
C ARG A 16 6.82 0.79 -12.44
N ALA A 17 6.03 1.11 -13.47
CA ALA A 17 6.42 2.09 -14.49
C ALA A 17 6.68 3.48 -13.89
N GLY A 18 5.86 3.91 -12.92
CA GLY A 18 6.11 5.15 -12.18
C GLY A 18 7.44 5.14 -11.43
N ILE A 19 7.74 4.05 -10.73
CA ILE A 19 9.01 3.87 -9.99
C ILE A 19 10.20 3.89 -10.95
N GLU A 20 10.09 3.23 -12.10
CA GLU A 20 11.14 3.21 -13.14
C GLU A 20 11.42 4.62 -13.70
N LEU A 21 10.40 5.48 -13.74
CA LEU A 21 10.51 6.88 -14.15
C LEU A 21 10.97 7.82 -13.02
N GLY A 22 11.28 7.29 -11.83
CA GLY A 22 11.78 8.06 -10.70
C GLY A 22 10.70 8.65 -9.78
N LEU A 23 9.44 8.22 -9.92
CA LEU A 23 8.39 8.59 -8.97
C LEU A 23 8.52 7.70 -7.72
N THR A 24 9.03 8.29 -6.63
CA THR A 24 9.40 7.53 -5.43
C THR A 24 8.36 7.57 -4.32
N LEU A 25 7.45 8.54 -4.28
CA LEU A 25 6.39 8.59 -3.27
C LEU A 25 5.17 7.79 -3.72
N ILE A 26 4.74 6.82 -2.91
CA ILE A 26 3.49 6.07 -3.12
C ILE A 26 2.56 6.34 -1.96
N ASP A 27 1.38 6.85 -2.28
CA ASP A 27 0.28 7.09 -1.34
C ASP A 27 -0.77 5.99 -1.44
N THR A 28 -1.20 5.47 -0.29
CA THR A 28 -2.30 4.50 -0.16
C THR A 28 -3.04 4.69 1.16
N ALA A 29 -4.01 3.83 1.48
CA ALA A 29 -4.74 3.87 2.75
C ALA A 29 -5.42 2.52 3.04
N GLU A 30 -5.68 2.22 4.31
CA GLU A 30 -6.51 1.05 4.66
C GLU A 30 -7.94 1.15 4.10
N MET A 31 -8.41 2.38 3.85
CA MET A 31 -9.71 2.69 3.26
C MET A 31 -9.82 2.28 1.79
N TYR A 32 -8.72 2.32 1.04
CA TYR A 32 -8.78 2.18 -0.42
C TYR A 32 -9.04 0.73 -0.81
N ALA A 33 -10.25 0.49 -1.33
CA ALA A 33 -10.77 -0.85 -1.63
C ALA A 33 -10.72 -1.80 -0.42
N ASP A 34 -10.97 -1.28 0.80
CA ASP A 34 -10.87 -2.03 2.06
C ASP A 34 -9.53 -2.79 2.21
N GLY A 35 -8.43 -2.11 1.88
CA GLY A 35 -7.07 -2.64 1.88
C GLY A 35 -6.69 -3.36 0.58
N GLY A 36 -7.58 -3.44 -0.40
CA GLY A 36 -7.31 -3.97 -1.72
C GLY A 36 -6.18 -3.22 -2.43
N ALA A 37 -6.13 -1.89 -2.30
CA ALA A 37 -5.07 -1.06 -2.88
C ALA A 37 -3.70 -1.32 -2.23
N GLU A 38 -3.64 -1.47 -0.90
CA GLU A 38 -2.40 -1.82 -0.19
C GLU A 38 -1.81 -3.16 -0.66
N LYS A 39 -2.67 -4.15 -0.98
CA LYS A 39 -2.21 -5.42 -1.57
C LYS A 39 -1.60 -5.22 -2.97
N VAL A 40 -2.16 -4.35 -3.80
CA VAL A 40 -1.57 -4.00 -5.11
C VAL A 40 -0.20 -3.37 -4.92
N VAL A 41 -0.11 -2.40 -4.00
CA VAL A 41 1.15 -1.72 -3.71
C VAL A 41 2.20 -2.70 -3.20
N GLY A 42 1.85 -3.59 -2.26
CA GLY A 42 2.78 -4.59 -1.75
C GLY A 42 3.32 -5.53 -2.84
N GLU A 43 2.48 -5.96 -3.77
CA GLU A 43 2.90 -6.74 -4.95
C GLU A 43 3.84 -5.91 -5.85
N ALA A 44 3.49 -4.66 -6.13
CA ALA A 44 4.30 -3.75 -6.94
C ALA A 44 5.70 -3.51 -6.34
N LEU A 45 5.80 -3.44 -5.01
CA LEU A 45 7.04 -3.13 -4.29
C LEU A 45 7.95 -4.32 -4.00
N THR A 46 7.56 -5.54 -4.39
CA THR A 46 8.41 -6.73 -4.20
C THR A 46 9.75 -6.55 -4.94
N GLY A 47 10.85 -6.50 -4.17
CA GLY A 47 12.22 -6.24 -4.65
C GLY A 47 12.56 -4.76 -4.88
N LEU A 48 11.64 -3.83 -4.57
CA LEU A 48 11.77 -2.39 -4.84
C LEU A 48 11.52 -1.51 -3.58
N ARG A 49 11.36 -2.11 -2.39
CA ARG A 49 10.98 -1.38 -1.17
C ARG A 49 11.88 -0.18 -0.85
N GLU A 50 13.19 -0.34 -1.04
CA GLU A 50 14.19 0.72 -0.78
C GLU A 50 14.16 1.87 -1.78
N LYS A 51 13.43 1.72 -2.90
CA LYS A 51 13.33 2.76 -3.93
C LYS A 51 12.19 3.74 -3.69
N VAL A 52 11.36 3.50 -2.67
CA VAL A 52 10.12 4.27 -2.48
C VAL A 52 9.97 4.81 -1.06
N PHE A 53 9.32 5.96 -0.98
CA PHE A 53 8.77 6.53 0.23
C PHE A 53 7.29 6.16 0.30
N LEU A 54 6.93 5.28 1.24
CA LEU A 54 5.60 4.67 1.29
C LEU A 54 4.74 5.33 2.36
N VAL A 55 3.58 5.85 1.97
CA VAL A 55 2.62 6.50 2.87
C VAL A 55 1.33 5.71 2.88
N SER A 56 0.87 5.33 4.07
CA SER A 56 -0.50 4.83 4.29
C SER A 56 -1.21 5.66 5.35
N LYS A 57 -2.51 5.42 5.51
CA LYS A 57 -3.42 6.20 6.35
C LYS A 57 -4.28 5.26 7.17
N VAL A 58 -4.59 5.71 8.39
CA VAL A 58 -5.51 5.06 9.32
C VAL A 58 -6.85 5.81 9.34
N TYR A 59 -7.95 5.09 9.43
CA TYR A 59 -9.27 5.65 9.65
C TYR A 59 -9.34 6.40 10.99
N PRO A 60 -10.09 7.52 11.08
CA PRO A 60 -10.22 8.27 12.33
C PRO A 60 -10.72 7.43 13.52
N TRP A 61 -11.64 6.48 13.29
CA TRP A 61 -12.16 5.60 14.34
C TRP A 61 -11.20 4.48 14.77
N ASN A 62 -10.12 4.26 14.01
CA ASN A 62 -9.02 3.37 14.36
C ASN A 62 -7.85 4.14 15.01
N ALA A 63 -7.83 5.47 14.96
CA ALA A 63 -6.68 6.31 15.30
C ALA A 63 -6.44 6.54 16.81
N GLY A 64 -6.63 5.51 17.65
CA GLY A 64 -6.41 5.61 19.10
C GLY A 64 -5.91 4.33 19.75
N GLY A 65 -4.87 4.45 20.59
CA GLY A 65 -4.33 3.36 21.42
C GLY A 65 -4.05 2.08 20.63
N GLN A 66 -4.51 0.94 21.16
CA GLN A 66 -4.31 -0.37 20.53
C GLN A 66 -4.95 -0.48 19.14
N LYS A 67 -6.03 0.27 18.85
CA LYS A 67 -6.65 0.23 17.52
C LYS A 67 -5.71 0.79 16.45
N ALA A 68 -4.95 1.83 16.76
CA ALA A 68 -4.03 2.44 15.81
C ALA A 68 -2.87 1.49 15.51
N ILE A 69 -2.36 0.82 16.53
CA ILE A 69 -1.32 -0.22 16.40
C ILE A 69 -1.83 -1.35 15.50
N ASN A 70 -3.02 -1.91 15.80
CA ASN A 70 -3.60 -3.00 15.03
C ASN A 70 -3.87 -2.62 13.56
N ALA A 71 -4.32 -1.39 13.31
CA ALA A 71 -4.55 -0.88 11.96
C ALA A 71 -3.23 -0.72 11.19
N CYS A 72 -2.20 -0.16 11.83
CA CYS A 72 -0.86 -0.06 11.26
C CYS A 72 -0.29 -1.44 10.90
N GLU A 73 -0.34 -2.40 11.82
CA GLU A 73 0.11 -3.78 11.56
C GLU A 73 -0.69 -4.46 10.43
N ALA A 74 -1.99 -4.19 10.33
CA ALA A 74 -2.81 -4.71 9.24
C ALA A 74 -2.41 -4.12 7.89
N SER A 75 -2.12 -2.82 7.83
CA SER A 75 -1.56 -2.16 6.64
C SER A 75 -0.20 -2.75 6.27
N LEU A 76 0.73 -2.89 7.23
CA LEU A 76 2.05 -3.49 7.00
C LEU A 76 1.95 -4.92 6.42
N ARG A 77 1.06 -5.75 6.97
CA ARG A 77 0.78 -7.09 6.43
C ARG A 77 0.26 -7.07 4.99
N ARG A 78 -0.63 -6.13 4.64
CA ARG A 78 -1.16 -6.00 3.27
C ARG A 78 -0.10 -5.47 2.29
N LEU A 79 0.76 -4.57 2.76
CA LEU A 79 1.86 -3.97 2.01
C LEU A 79 3.10 -4.88 1.90
N ASN A 80 3.12 -5.99 2.64
CA ASN A 80 4.24 -6.93 2.69
C ASN A 80 5.58 -6.24 3.03
N THR A 81 5.56 -5.37 4.04
CA THR A 81 6.73 -4.64 4.55
C THR A 81 6.62 -4.50 6.07
N ASP A 82 7.73 -4.17 6.71
CA ASP A 82 7.91 -4.00 8.15
C ASP A 82 7.88 -2.53 8.60
N TYR A 83 7.91 -1.57 7.68
CA TYR A 83 7.79 -0.15 7.98
C TYR A 83 7.04 0.64 6.90
N LEU A 84 6.42 1.75 7.34
CA LEU A 84 5.94 2.84 6.49
C LEU A 84 6.99 3.95 6.49
#